data_AF-A0A8R1ETC7-F1
#
_entry.id   AF-A0A8R1ETC7-F1
#
_cell.length_a   1.000
_cell.length_b   1.000
_cell.length_c   1.000
_cell.angle_alpha   90.00
_cell.angle_beta   90.00
_cell.angle_gamma   90.00
#
_symmetry.space_group_name_H-M   'P 1'
#
loop_
_entity.id
_entity.type
_entity.pdbx_description
1 polymer ?
#
loop_
_entity_poly.entity_id
_entity_poly.type
_entity_poly.pdbx_seq_one_letter_code
_entity_poly.pdbx_strand_id
1 'polypeptide(L)'
;MARGKTLTMPERAQVDLMVQLNMSISLMSARIHCSRTLNDCYMSDPVAYGTSKSTGRARKNTTESVQIKYFANNPKIWKHHAPNHASNPYNSTRAFLASKKIKVLDWPACSPNLNPIESVWGFLTRSVYKNGKHYNSISELKDAVKAVWSKIHPSYLENLSNSMPNRIFQVIQKNGGFTG
;
A
#
# COMPACT_ATOMS: atom_id res chain seq x y z
N MET A 1 -6.77 -13.33 -8.28
CA MET A 1 -7.65 -14.36 -7.66
C MET A 1 -8.66 -14.78 -8.70
N ALA A 2 -8.76 -16.07 -9.01
CA ALA A 2 -9.80 -16.57 -9.91
C ALA A 2 -11.17 -16.27 -9.30
N ARG A 3 -12.12 -15.78 -10.11
CA ARG A 3 -13.50 -15.56 -9.65
C ARG A 3 -14.13 -16.92 -9.38
N GLY A 4 -14.86 -17.06 -8.26
CA GLY A 4 -15.67 -18.25 -8.02
C GLY A 4 -16.70 -18.47 -9.14
N LYS A 5 -17.13 -19.72 -9.34
CA LYS A 5 -18.11 -20.10 -10.36
C LYS A 5 -19.43 -19.33 -10.13
N THR A 6 -19.93 -18.63 -11.15
CA THR A 6 -21.23 -17.93 -11.15
C THR A 6 -22.27 -18.70 -11.95
N LEU A 7 -23.55 -18.54 -11.63
CA LEU A 7 -24.63 -19.13 -12.45
C LEU A 7 -24.62 -18.53 -13.86
N THR A 8 -24.63 -19.42 -14.84
CA THR A 8 -24.79 -19.14 -16.27
C THR A 8 -26.24 -18.73 -16.57
N MET A 9 -26.49 -18.09 -17.72
CA MET A 9 -27.84 -17.67 -18.11
C MET A 9 -28.87 -18.81 -18.14
N PRO A 10 -28.54 -20.03 -18.65
CA PRO A 10 -29.46 -21.16 -18.58
C PRO A 10 -29.76 -21.62 -17.15
N GLU A 11 -28.76 -21.62 -16.26
CA GLU A 11 -28.93 -21.99 -14.86
C GLU A 11 -29.80 -20.96 -14.11
N ARG A 12 -29.68 -19.66 -14.44
CA ARG A 12 -30.55 -18.60 -13.89
C ARG A 12 -32.01 -18.77 -14.29
N ALA A 13 -32.27 -19.04 -15.57
CA ALA A 13 -33.63 -19.30 -16.05
C ALA A 13 -34.26 -20.53 -15.37
N GLN A 14 -33.47 -21.57 -15.10
CA GLN A 14 -33.91 -22.73 -14.34
C GLN A 14 -34.24 -22.37 -12.89
N VAL A 15 -33.44 -21.52 -12.24
CA VAL A 15 -33.75 -20.99 -10.90
C VAL A 15 -35.06 -20.22 -10.90
N ASP A 16 -35.29 -19.32 -11.87
CA ASP A 16 -36.52 -18.51 -11.97
C ASP A 16 -37.78 -19.38 -12.08
N LEU A 17 -37.72 -20.42 -12.92
CA LEU A 17 -38.82 -21.40 -13.06
C LEU A 17 -39.06 -22.15 -11.75
N MET A 18 -38.01 -22.54 -11.02
CA MET A 18 -38.15 -23.25 -9.74
C MET A 18 -38.68 -22.36 -8.61
N VAL A 19 -38.39 -21.05 -8.63
CA VAL A 19 -38.97 -20.07 -7.72
C VAL A 19 -40.47 -19.94 -7.96
N GLN A 20 -40.91 -19.87 -9.22
CA GLN A 20 -42.33 -19.85 -9.57
C GLN A 20 -43.08 -21.11 -9.12
N LEU A 21 -42.40 -22.26 -9.10
CA LEU A 21 -42.92 -23.52 -8.59
C LEU A 21 -42.81 -23.67 -7.06
N ASN A 22 -42.37 -22.61 -6.36
CA ASN A 22 -42.24 -22.56 -4.90
C ASN A 22 -41.38 -23.70 -4.32
N MET A 23 -40.34 -24.11 -5.06
CA MET A 23 -39.42 -25.17 -4.63
C MET A 23 -38.47 -24.69 -3.54
N SER A 24 -37.99 -25.63 -2.70
CA SER A 24 -37.01 -25.30 -1.67
C SER A 24 -35.61 -25.09 -2.25
N ILE A 25 -34.84 -24.18 -1.66
CA ILE A 25 -33.44 -23.85 -2.06
C ILE A 25 -32.56 -25.09 -2.13
N SER A 26 -32.72 -26.01 -1.18
CA SER A 26 -31.99 -27.30 -1.16
C SER A 26 -32.29 -28.16 -2.38
N LEU A 27 -33.54 -28.19 -2.83
CA LEU A 27 -33.97 -28.95 -4.01
C LEU A 27 -33.53 -28.29 -5.31
N MET A 28 -33.53 -26.96 -5.36
CA MET A 28 -33.01 -26.17 -6.47
C MET A 28 -31.50 -26.38 -6.65
N SER A 29 -30.75 -26.32 -5.56
CA SER A 29 -29.30 -26.57 -5.52
C SER A 29 -28.95 -27.98 -5.99
N ALA A 30 -29.74 -28.98 -5.59
CA ALA A 30 -29.57 -30.36 -6.04
C ALA A 30 -29.87 -30.54 -7.53
N ARG A 31 -30.89 -29.86 -8.07
CA ARG A 31 -31.30 -29.96 -9.48
C ARG A 31 -30.34 -29.29 -10.46
N ILE A 32 -29.69 -28.20 -10.05
CA ILE A 32 -28.79 -27.41 -10.92
C ILE A 32 -27.30 -27.71 -10.58
N HIS A 33 -27.03 -28.63 -9.66
CA HIS A 33 -25.68 -28.99 -9.19
C HIS A 33 -24.83 -27.77 -8.79
N CYS A 34 -25.44 -26.81 -8.09
CA CYS A 34 -24.82 -25.58 -7.62
C CYS A 34 -24.90 -25.47 -6.09
N SER A 35 -24.11 -24.58 -5.47
CA SER A 35 -24.20 -24.35 -4.03
C SER A 35 -25.48 -23.58 -3.66
N ARG A 36 -26.05 -23.88 -2.49
CA ARG A 36 -27.22 -23.16 -1.96
C ARG A 36 -26.99 -21.66 -1.91
N THR A 37 -25.80 -21.25 -1.46
CA THR A 37 -25.38 -19.84 -1.39
C THR A 37 -25.40 -19.13 -2.74
N LEU A 38 -25.09 -19.81 -3.85
CA LEU A 38 -25.16 -19.19 -5.18
C LEU A 38 -26.60 -18.90 -5.61
N ASN A 39 -27.52 -19.82 -5.30
CA ASN A 39 -28.95 -19.61 -5.54
C ASN A 39 -29.50 -18.49 -4.64
N ASP A 40 -29.14 -18.49 -3.35
CA ASP A 40 -29.56 -17.46 -2.40
C ASP A 40 -29.07 -16.06 -2.82
N CYS A 41 -27.80 -15.95 -3.24
CA CYS A 41 -27.25 -14.69 -3.73
C CYS A 41 -27.92 -14.21 -5.04
N TYR A 42 -28.30 -15.13 -5.93
CA TYR A 42 -29.03 -14.79 -7.15
C TYR A 42 -30.46 -14.35 -6.84
N MET A 43 -31.20 -15.11 -6.02
CA MET A 43 -32.58 -14.80 -5.64
C MET A 43 -32.71 -13.50 -4.84
N SER A 44 -31.67 -13.11 -4.09
CA SER A 44 -31.65 -11.87 -3.33
C SER A 44 -31.61 -10.62 -4.22
N ASP A 45 -30.92 -10.68 -5.36
CA ASP A 45 -30.88 -9.59 -6.34
C ASP A 45 -30.53 -10.12 -7.75
N PRO A 46 -31.53 -10.62 -8.50
CA PRO A 46 -31.32 -11.23 -9.82
C PRO A 46 -30.76 -10.25 -10.86
N VAL A 47 -31.10 -8.96 -10.72
CA VAL A 47 -30.75 -7.90 -11.67
C VAL A 47 -29.29 -7.49 -11.51
N ALA A 48 -28.81 -7.36 -10.26
CA ALA A 48 -27.40 -7.05 -10.00
C ALA A 48 -26.48 -8.28 -10.00
N TYR A 49 -27.02 -9.51 -9.99
CA TYR A 49 -26.22 -10.74 -9.84
C TYR A 49 -25.15 -10.91 -10.93
N GLY A 50 -23.89 -10.95 -10.49
CA GLY A 50 -22.72 -11.11 -11.35
C GLY A 50 -22.26 -9.83 -12.06
N THR A 51 -22.94 -8.70 -11.85
CA THR A 51 -22.55 -7.38 -12.41
C THR A 51 -21.55 -6.63 -11.53
N SER A 52 -21.41 -7.05 -10.26
CA SER A 52 -20.47 -6.48 -9.30
C SER A 52 -19.04 -6.58 -9.81
N LYS A 53 -18.48 -5.44 -10.24
CA LYS A 53 -17.05 -5.29 -10.45
C LYS A 53 -16.38 -5.20 -9.09
N SER A 54 -15.29 -5.96 -8.89
CA SER A 54 -14.37 -5.66 -7.80
C SER A 54 -13.86 -4.25 -8.03
N THR A 55 -14.28 -3.29 -7.20
CA THR A 55 -13.74 -1.92 -7.23
C THR A 55 -12.29 -1.85 -6.76
N GLY A 56 -11.68 -3.01 -6.49
CA GLY A 56 -10.44 -3.10 -5.74
C GLY A 56 -10.59 -2.45 -4.37
N ARG A 57 -9.47 -2.41 -3.65
CA ARG A 57 -9.38 -1.61 -2.43
C ARG A 57 -9.49 -0.14 -2.81
N ALA A 58 -10.43 0.59 -2.21
CA ALA A 58 -10.53 2.04 -2.37
C ALA A 58 -9.15 2.69 -2.09
N ARG A 59 -8.68 3.51 -3.03
CA ARG A 59 -7.47 4.32 -2.84
C ARG A 59 -7.83 5.44 -1.86
N LYS A 60 -7.16 5.49 -0.71
CA LYS A 60 -7.45 6.44 0.37
C LYS A 60 -6.92 7.84 -0.01
N ASN A 61 -7.61 8.55 -0.90
CA ASN A 61 -7.09 9.82 -1.45
C ASN A 61 -7.50 11.07 -0.64
N THR A 62 -8.22 10.93 0.47
CA THR A 62 -8.76 12.09 1.20
C THR A 62 -7.79 12.64 2.27
N THR A 63 -6.79 11.87 2.69
CA THR A 63 -5.81 12.30 3.70
C THR A 63 -4.55 12.89 3.08
N GLU A 64 -4.15 12.40 1.89
CA GLU A 64 -2.94 12.85 1.21
C GLU A 64 -3.03 14.30 0.75
N SER A 65 -4.18 14.77 0.25
CA SER A 65 -4.33 16.14 -0.26
C SER A 65 -4.21 17.23 0.81
N VAL A 66 -4.68 16.95 2.04
CA VAL A 66 -4.57 17.87 3.18
C VAL A 66 -3.14 17.88 3.73
N GLN A 67 -2.51 16.70 3.84
CA GLN A 67 -1.13 16.57 4.32
C GLN A 67 -0.13 17.21 3.36
N ILE A 68 -0.32 17.01 2.05
CA ILE A 68 0.48 17.62 0.99
C ILE A 68 0.46 19.15 1.09
N LYS A 69 -0.71 19.77 1.33
CA LYS A 69 -0.82 21.22 1.54
C LYS A 69 -0.10 21.68 2.82
N TYR A 70 -0.17 20.89 3.89
CA TYR A 70 0.51 21.18 5.16
C TYR A 70 2.04 21.21 5.00
N PHE A 71 2.59 20.28 4.21
CA PHE A 71 4.02 20.19 3.92
C PHE A 71 4.55 21.32 3.05
N ALA A 72 3.80 21.74 2.03
CA ALA A 72 4.18 22.85 1.16
C ALA A 72 4.38 24.16 1.94
N ASN A 73 3.66 24.33 3.06
CA ASN A 73 3.65 25.58 3.83
C ASN A 73 4.66 25.61 5.00
N ASN A 74 5.36 24.51 5.31
CA ASN A 74 6.21 24.42 6.52
C ASN A 74 7.58 23.75 6.25
N PRO A 75 8.49 24.39 5.50
CA PRO A 75 9.76 23.80 5.05
C PRO A 75 10.84 23.62 6.14
N LYS A 76 10.58 23.97 7.41
CA LYS A 76 11.57 23.93 8.51
C LYS A 76 11.44 22.73 9.46
N ILE A 77 10.52 21.80 9.20
CA ILE A 77 10.19 20.70 10.12
C ILE A 77 10.63 19.37 9.49
N TRP A 78 11.85 18.90 9.80
CA TRP A 78 12.37 17.62 9.29
C TRP A 78 12.90 16.74 10.41
N LYS A 79 12.12 15.73 10.86
CA LYS A 79 12.63 14.56 11.59
C LYS A 79 11.80 13.29 11.28
N HIS A 80 12.53 12.17 11.22
CA HIS A 80 12.23 10.82 10.72
C HIS A 80 10.86 10.20 11.02
N HIS A 81 10.34 9.39 10.07
CA HIS A 81 9.56 8.16 10.29
C HIS A 81 9.68 7.18 9.11
N ALA A 82 9.59 5.87 9.39
CA ALA A 82 9.38 4.81 8.42
C ALA A 82 7.87 4.49 8.31
N PRO A 83 7.35 4.07 7.14
CA PRO A 83 5.93 3.77 6.96
C PRO A 83 5.59 2.40 7.54
N ASN A 84 4.91 2.35 8.69
CA ASN A 84 4.53 1.10 9.34
C ASN A 84 3.00 0.94 9.38
N HIS A 85 2.54 -0.28 9.11
CA HIS A 85 1.17 -0.68 8.77
C HIS A 85 0.13 -0.56 9.91
N ALA A 86 -1.10 -0.22 9.52
CA ALA A 86 -2.28 0.21 10.29
C ALA A 86 -2.87 -0.73 11.38
N SER A 87 -2.11 -1.58 12.07
CA SER A 87 -2.68 -2.56 13.03
C SER A 87 -2.08 -2.52 14.43
N ASN A 88 -2.56 -1.60 15.30
CA ASN A 88 -2.65 -1.72 16.78
C ASN A 88 -1.42 -1.95 17.73
N PRO A 89 -0.17 -1.50 17.45
CA PRO A 89 0.85 -1.23 18.49
C PRO A 89 1.10 0.27 18.72
N TYR A 90 0.24 1.14 18.18
CA TYR A 90 0.47 2.58 18.08
C TYR A 90 0.61 3.32 19.41
N ASN A 91 -0.01 2.83 20.50
CA ASN A 91 -0.08 3.62 21.73
C ASN A 91 1.24 3.67 22.49
N SER A 92 2.00 2.57 22.58
CA SER A 92 3.26 2.56 23.35
C SER A 92 4.38 3.33 22.66
N THR A 93 4.57 3.14 21.35
CA THR A 93 5.57 3.90 20.57
C THR A 93 5.22 5.38 20.51
N ARG A 94 3.95 5.74 20.29
CA ARG A 94 3.52 7.15 20.25
C ARG A 94 3.61 7.81 21.62
N ALA A 95 3.27 7.09 22.70
CA ALA A 95 3.48 7.55 24.06
C ALA A 95 4.97 7.73 24.40
N PHE A 96 5.84 6.82 23.95
CA PHE A 96 7.28 6.96 24.13
C PHE A 96 7.86 8.17 23.38
N LEU A 97 7.46 8.37 22.11
CA LEU A 97 7.90 9.54 21.35
C LEU A 97 7.40 10.84 21.97
N ALA A 98 6.14 10.85 22.46
CA ALA A 98 5.57 11.97 23.19
C ALA A 98 6.32 12.25 24.51
N SER A 99 6.67 11.21 25.29
CA SER A 99 7.43 11.37 26.53
C SER A 99 8.85 11.90 26.29
N LYS A 100 9.45 11.59 25.14
CA LYS A 100 10.71 12.16 24.67
C LYS A 100 10.56 13.53 23.98
N LYS A 101 9.36 14.10 23.94
CA LYS A 101 9.03 15.37 23.27
C LYS A 101 9.43 15.38 21.78
N ILE A 102 9.41 14.22 21.14
CA ILE A 102 9.72 14.07 19.71
C ILE A 102 8.43 14.32 18.93
N LYS A 103 8.44 15.37 18.09
CA LYS A 103 7.33 15.65 17.18
C LYS A 103 7.33 14.63 16.04
N VAL A 104 6.23 13.88 15.93
CA VAL A 104 5.99 12.94 14.84
C VAL A 104 5.31 13.67 13.70
N LEU A 105 5.81 13.44 12.50
CA LEU A 105 5.28 14.04 11.28
C LEU A 105 4.24 13.12 10.64
N ASP A 106 3.14 13.70 10.18
CA ASP A 106 2.09 12.97 9.47
C ASP A 106 2.56 12.59 8.07
N TRP A 107 3.00 11.34 7.89
CA TRP A 107 3.57 10.85 6.65
C TRP A 107 2.55 10.09 5.77
N PRO A 108 2.49 10.35 4.45
CA PRO A 108 1.61 9.60 3.57
C PRO A 108 2.07 8.14 3.42
N ALA A 109 1.09 7.23 3.37
CA ALA A 109 1.38 5.81 3.17
C ALA A 109 2.04 5.57 1.79
N CYS A 110 2.82 4.50 1.67
CA CYS A 110 3.41 4.05 0.40
C CYS A 110 4.20 5.13 -0.38
N SER A 111 4.86 6.06 0.32
CA SER A 111 5.59 7.17 -0.27
C SER A 111 7.12 7.06 -0.07
N PRO A 112 7.79 6.05 -0.66
CA PRO A 112 9.25 5.92 -0.57
C PRO A 112 9.97 7.11 -1.21
N ASN A 113 9.34 7.69 -2.24
CA ASN A 113 9.83 8.88 -2.93
C ASN A 113 9.84 10.14 -2.08
N LEU A 114 9.23 10.14 -0.89
CA LEU A 114 9.38 11.23 0.05
C LEU A 114 10.41 10.89 1.12
N ASN A 115 10.87 9.65 1.26
CA ASN A 115 11.76 9.27 2.35
C ASN A 115 13.22 9.50 1.93
N PRO A 116 13.98 10.43 2.57
CA PRO A 116 15.38 10.68 2.25
C PRO A 116 16.25 9.42 2.37
N ILE A 117 15.98 8.56 3.35
CA ILE A 117 16.85 7.41 3.62
C ILE A 117 16.90 6.43 2.45
N GLU A 118 15.85 6.37 1.61
CA GLU A 118 15.83 5.52 0.40
C GLU A 118 16.93 5.90 -0.58
N SER A 119 17.19 7.21 -0.72
CA SER A 119 18.30 7.71 -1.55
C SER A 119 19.66 7.33 -0.97
N VAL A 120 19.78 7.28 0.36
CA VAL A 120 20.99 6.82 1.05
C VAL A 120 21.18 5.32 0.85
N TRP A 121 20.13 4.51 1.01
CA TRP A 121 20.19 3.07 0.73
C TRP A 121 20.61 2.79 -0.71
N GLY A 122 20.03 3.50 -1.69
CA GLY A 122 20.43 3.38 -3.08
C GLY A 122 21.91 3.72 -3.30
N PHE A 123 22.42 4.77 -2.66
CA PHE A 123 23.84 5.14 -2.71
C PHE A 123 24.74 4.04 -2.11
N LEU A 124 24.38 3.52 -0.93
CA LEU A 124 25.12 2.47 -0.24
C LEU A 124 25.19 1.22 -1.10
N THR A 125 24.05 0.73 -1.60
CA THR A 125 24.00 -0.49 -2.42
C THR A 125 24.85 -0.34 -3.68
N ARG A 126 24.73 0.79 -4.41
CA ARG A 126 25.56 1.03 -5.60
C ARG A 126 27.05 1.09 -5.29
N SER A 127 27.43 1.61 -4.12
CA SER A 127 28.83 1.77 -3.73
C SER A 127 29.44 0.47 -3.21
N VAL A 128 28.68 -0.32 -2.45
CA VAL A 128 29.10 -1.63 -1.90
C VAL A 128 29.31 -2.64 -3.02
N TYR A 129 28.36 -2.72 -3.96
CA TYR A 129 28.41 -3.67 -5.09
C TYR A 129 29.04 -3.08 -6.36
N LYS A 130 29.77 -1.96 -6.23
CA LYS A 130 30.43 -1.30 -7.36
C LYS A 130 31.36 -2.28 -8.08
N ASN A 131 31.39 -2.19 -9.42
CA ASN A 131 32.19 -3.06 -10.30
C ASN A 131 31.87 -4.56 -10.16
N GLY A 132 30.65 -4.93 -9.77
CA GLY A 132 30.26 -6.33 -9.62
C GLY A 132 30.93 -7.00 -8.42
N LYS A 133 31.31 -6.24 -7.39
CA LYS A 133 31.90 -6.80 -6.17
C LYS A 133 30.90 -7.71 -5.47
N HIS A 134 31.31 -8.93 -5.15
CA HIS A 134 30.53 -9.89 -4.36
C HIS A 134 31.22 -10.15 -3.02
N TYR A 135 30.45 -10.65 -2.06
CA TYR A 135 30.89 -10.91 -0.69
C TYR A 135 30.56 -12.36 -0.34
N ASN A 136 31.53 -13.09 0.20
CA ASN A 136 31.36 -14.51 0.52
C ASN A 136 30.99 -14.74 1.99
N SER A 137 31.01 -13.69 2.81
CA SER A 137 30.60 -13.76 4.21
C SER A 137 29.81 -12.52 4.64
N ILE A 138 28.97 -12.72 5.65
CA ILE A 138 28.21 -11.63 6.28
C ILE A 138 29.15 -10.60 6.94
N SER A 139 30.28 -11.04 7.50
CA SER A 139 31.25 -10.14 8.14
C SER A 139 31.85 -9.18 7.12
N GLU A 140 32.31 -9.71 6.00
CA GLU A 140 32.91 -8.91 4.93
C GLU A 140 31.91 -7.89 4.36
N LEU A 141 30.66 -8.29 4.16
CA LEU A 141 29.60 -7.38 3.73
C LEU A 141 29.35 -6.27 4.77
N LYS A 142 29.26 -6.61 6.07
CA LYS A 142 29.08 -5.64 7.14
C LYS A 142 30.22 -4.62 7.18
N ASP A 143 31.46 -5.08 7.05
CA ASP A 143 32.63 -4.20 7.08
C ASP A 143 32.69 -3.29 5.86
N ALA A 144 32.32 -3.80 4.69
CA ALA A 144 32.18 -2.97 3.50
C ALA A 144 31.07 -1.92 3.61
N VAL A 145 29.90 -2.28 4.14
CA VAL A 145 28.81 -1.32 4.37
C VAL A 145 29.27 -0.22 5.32
N LYS A 146 29.96 -0.56 6.43
CA LYS A 146 30.53 0.43 7.36
C LYS A 146 31.56 1.33 6.68
N ALA A 147 32.43 0.76 5.85
CA ALA A 147 33.47 1.50 5.13
C ALA A 147 32.90 2.44 4.05
N VAL A 148 31.76 2.12 3.44
CA VAL A 148 31.06 3.02 2.53
C VAL A 148 30.29 4.07 3.32
N TRP A 149 29.61 3.68 4.41
CA TRP A 149 28.86 4.59 5.27
C TRP A 149 29.74 5.73 5.80
N SER A 150 30.97 5.42 6.26
CA SER A 150 31.91 6.43 6.74
C SER A 150 32.39 7.41 5.67
N LYS A 151 32.21 7.10 4.39
CA LYS A 151 32.56 7.98 3.25
C LYS A 151 31.43 8.91 2.84
N ILE A 152 30.23 8.75 3.41
CA ILE A 152 29.11 9.66 3.10
C ILE A 152 29.44 11.03 3.69
N HIS A 153 29.67 11.99 2.80
CA HIS A 153 29.96 13.35 3.22
C HIS A 153 28.70 14.05 3.77
N PRO A 154 28.79 14.84 4.85
CA PRO A 154 27.64 15.57 5.39
C PRO A 154 26.90 16.42 4.36
N SER A 155 27.61 17.03 3.40
CA SER A 155 26.98 17.82 2.33
C SER A 155 26.03 17.02 1.45
N TYR A 156 26.26 15.71 1.27
CA TYR A 156 25.33 14.84 0.54
C TYR A 156 24.01 14.70 1.30
N LEU A 157 24.08 14.52 2.63
CA LEU A 157 22.90 14.42 3.49
C LEU A 157 22.14 15.75 3.53
N GLU A 158 22.86 16.86 3.57
CA GLU A 158 22.28 18.21 3.51
C GLU A 158 21.58 18.46 2.18
N ASN A 159 22.22 18.16 1.05
CA ASN A 159 21.61 18.28 -0.28
C ASN A 159 20.35 17.42 -0.40
N LEU A 160 20.38 16.22 0.16
CA LEU A 160 19.23 15.33 0.18
C LEU A 160 18.08 15.92 1.02
N SER A 161 18.36 16.51 2.17
CA SER A 161 17.38 17.26 2.96
C SER A 161 16.83 18.45 2.17
N ASN A 162 17.70 19.23 1.53
CA ASN A 162 17.34 20.40 0.74
C ASN A 162 16.54 20.06 -0.54
N SER A 163 16.62 18.81 -1.01
CA SER A 163 15.84 18.32 -2.16
C SER A 163 14.36 18.04 -1.82
N MET A 164 14.02 17.91 -0.54
CA MET A 164 12.69 17.48 -0.11
C MET A 164 11.54 18.39 -0.57
N PRO A 165 11.64 19.72 -0.52
CA PRO A 165 10.61 20.60 -1.07
C PRO A 165 10.31 20.31 -2.55
N ASN A 166 11.34 20.05 -3.36
CA ASN A 166 11.18 19.71 -4.77
C ASN A 166 10.51 18.35 -4.96
N ARG A 167 10.86 17.34 -4.15
CA ARG A 167 10.23 16.01 -4.19
C ARG A 167 8.74 16.10 -3.87
N ILE A 168 8.37 16.88 -2.85
CA ILE A 168 6.97 17.12 -2.48
C ILE A 168 6.24 17.84 -3.62
N PHE A 169 6.86 18.86 -4.21
CA PHE A 169 6.29 19.58 -5.35
C PHE A 169 6.02 18.67 -6.55
N GLN A 170 6.93 17.75 -6.87
CA GLN A 170 6.71 16.76 -7.93
C GLN A 170 5.57 15.80 -7.62
N VAL A 171 5.43 15.35 -6.36
CA VAL A 171 4.30 14.52 -5.92
C VAL A 171 2.98 15.28 -6.05
N ILE A 172 2.96 16.57 -5.70
CA ILE A 172 1.81 17.46 -5.90
C ILE A 172 1.42 17.53 -7.37
N GLN A 173 2.37 17.86 -8.25
CA GLN A 173 2.11 17.99 -9.69
C GLN A 173 1.56 16.71 -10.30
N LYS A 174 1.99 15.56 -9.79
CA LYS A 174 1.54 14.24 -10.25
C LYS A 174 0.29 13.74 -9.52
N ASN A 175 -0.36 14.55 -8.69
CA ASN A 175 -1.53 14.17 -7.90
C ASN A 175 -1.33 12.87 -7.09
N GLY A 176 -0.19 12.75 -6.41
CA GLY A 176 0.18 11.53 -5.68
C GLY A 176 0.77 10.41 -6.54
N GLY A 177 1.01 10.67 -7.82
CA GLY A 177 1.66 9.75 -8.76
C GLY A 177 3.16 9.57 -8.52
N PHE A 178 3.72 8.53 -9.15
CA PHE A 178 5.15 8.20 -9.02
C PHE A 178 6.06 9.30 -9.58
N THR A 179 7.02 9.73 -8.76
CA THR A 179 8.11 10.65 -9.13
C THR A 179 9.38 9.83 -9.42
N GLY A 180 10.03 10.08 -10.55
CA GLY A 180 11.25 9.40 -10.98
C GLY A 180 12.40 10.39 -11.04
#